data_AF-A0AAW9I8L0-F1
#
_entry.id   AF-A0AAW9I8L0-F1
#
_cell.length_a   1.000
_cell.length_b   1.000
_cell.length_c   1.000
_cell.angle_alpha   90.00
_cell.angle_beta   90.00
_cell.angle_gamma   90.00
#
_symmetry.space_group_name_H-M   'P 1'
#
loop_
_entity.id
_entity.type
_entity.pdbx_description
1 polymer ?
#
loop_
_entity_poly.entity_id
_entity_poly.type
_entity_poly.pdbx_seq_one_letter_code
_entity_poly.pdbx_strand_id
1 'polypeptide(L)'
;VSLLDMALGNIGGSIGETCAILILLGGVYLIYKGIISYIMPVCYLGTIFILSFLLGGFNFEFAMFQILAGGVMLGAFFMLTDYTTSPMTKKGQIIYAILAGVIATVIRLYGGYPEGCSYSILLANVATPLIDKYVNNRVFGEVAK
;
A
#
# COMPACT_ATOMS: atom_id res chain seq x y z
N VAL A 1 -1.31 19.35 -13.96
CA VAL A 1 -0.62 19.75 -12.71
C VAL A 1 0.81 19.26 -12.82
N SER A 2 1.81 20.10 -12.53
CA SER A 2 3.21 19.68 -12.65
C SER A 2 3.56 18.65 -11.57
N LEU A 3 4.38 17.64 -11.90
CA LEU A 3 4.87 16.64 -10.93
C LEU A 3 5.56 17.27 -9.72
N LEU A 4 6.18 18.44 -9.90
CA LEU A 4 6.78 19.23 -8.83
C LEU A 4 5.75 19.83 -7.87
N ASP A 5 4.60 20.28 -8.37
CA ASP A 5 3.51 20.77 -7.52
C ASP A 5 2.86 19.64 -6.72
N MET A 6 2.81 18.43 -7.27
CA MET A 6 2.34 17.24 -6.53
C MET A 6 3.35 16.77 -5.47
N ALA A 7 4.66 16.89 -5.74
CA ALA A 7 5.71 16.54 -4.77
C ALA A 7 5.81 17.56 -3.63
N LEU A 8 5.59 18.85 -3.94
CA LEU A 8 5.60 19.96 -2.98
C LEU A 8 4.24 20.16 -2.28
N GLY A 9 3.22 19.40 -2.67
CA GLY A 9 1.90 19.43 -2.04
C GLY A 9 1.02 20.63 -2.40
N ASN A 10 1.33 21.33 -3.49
CA ASN A 10 0.60 22.48 -4.03
C ASN A 10 -0.61 22.05 -4.88
N ILE A 11 -1.39 21.10 -4.35
CA ILE A 11 -2.61 20.53 -4.94
C ILE A 11 -3.73 20.53 -3.91
N GLY A 12 -4.99 20.58 -4.38
CA GLY A 12 -6.15 20.49 -3.49
C GLY A 12 -6.19 19.14 -2.75
N GLY A 13 -6.02 19.19 -1.44
CA GLY A 13 -5.99 18.05 -0.52
C GLY A 13 -5.56 18.51 0.88
N SER A 14 -5.58 17.61 1.86
CA SER A 14 -5.06 17.94 3.19
C SER A 14 -3.53 18.09 3.11
N ILE A 15 -2.96 19.14 3.71
CA ILE A 15 -1.51 19.43 3.69
C ILE A 15 -0.67 18.22 4.11
N GLY A 16 -1.21 17.38 5.01
CA GLY A 16 -0.57 16.15 5.48
C GLY A 16 -0.56 14.99 4.48
N GLU A 17 -1.43 14.99 3.48
CA GLU A 17 -1.50 13.97 2.41
C GLU A 17 -0.73 14.40 1.16
N THR A 18 -0.68 15.70 0.89
CA THR A 18 -0.10 16.26 -0.33
C THR A 18 1.43 16.40 -0.25
N CYS A 19 2.00 16.52 0.96
CA CYS A 19 3.46 16.57 1.16
C CYS A 19 4.13 15.18 1.05
N ALA A 20 4.21 14.64 -0.18
CA ALA A 20 4.85 13.35 -0.47
C ALA A 20 6.28 13.23 0.11
N ILE A 21 7.04 14.34 0.11
CA ILE A 21 8.43 14.38 0.59
C ILE A 21 8.53 14.05 2.09
N LEU A 22 7.63 14.60 2.92
CA LEU A 22 7.63 14.36 4.36
C LEU A 22 7.20 12.92 4.69
N ILE A 23 6.23 12.39 3.95
CA ILE A 23 5.76 11.01 4.09
C ILE A 23 6.89 10.03 3.73
N LEU A 24 7.62 10.30 2.64
CA LEU A 24 8.72 9.46 2.20
C LEU A 24 9.89 9.51 3.19
N LEU A 25 10.24 10.68 3.72
CA LEU A 25 11.24 10.81 4.80
C LEU A 25 10.84 10.04 6.06
N GLY A 26 9.58 10.15 6.49
CA GLY A 26 9.06 9.39 7.62
C GLY A 26 9.09 7.87 7.38
N GLY A 27 8.68 7.43 6.19
CA GLY A 27 8.74 6.02 5.79
C GLY A 27 10.16 5.46 5.76
N VAL A 28 11.12 6.20 5.18
CA VAL A 28 12.54 5.81 5.14
C VAL A 28 13.12 5.74 6.55
N TYR A 29 12.78 6.70 7.42
CA TYR A 29 13.23 6.68 8.81
C TYR A 29 12.73 5.44 9.58
N LEU A 30 11.47 5.03 9.36
CA LEU A 30 10.91 3.82 9.97
C LEU A 30 11.54 2.53 9.43
N ILE A 31 11.82 2.48 8.11
CA ILE A 31 12.55 1.35 7.50
C ILE A 31 13.95 1.27 8.08
N TYR A 32 14.66 2.40 8.21
CA TYR A 32 16.01 2.46 8.76
C TYR A 32 16.07 1.98 10.21
N LYS A 33 15.07 2.32 11.04
CA LYS A 33 14.96 1.80 12.40
C LYS A 33 14.56 0.33 12.49
N GLY A 34 14.24 -0.33 11.38
CA GLY A 34 13.74 -1.71 11.37
C GLY A 34 12.35 -1.85 12.00
N ILE A 35 11.62 -0.73 12.14
CA ILE A 35 10.25 -0.72 12.69
C ILE A 35 9.24 -1.07 11.60
N ILE A 36 9.57 -1.09 10.30
CA ILE A 36 8.64 -1.59 9.28
C ILE A 36 9.38 -2.45 8.26
N SER A 37 8.71 -3.49 7.76
CA SER A 37 9.21 -4.30 6.65
C SER A 37 9.08 -3.51 5.35
N TYR A 38 10.16 -3.37 4.59
CA TYR A 38 10.15 -2.69 3.29
C TYR A 38 9.30 -3.42 2.23
N ILE A 39 9.01 -4.70 2.45
CA ILE A 39 8.27 -5.57 1.50
C ILE A 39 6.84 -5.05 1.32
N MET A 40 6.17 -4.69 2.41
CA MET A 40 4.79 -4.24 2.43
C MET A 40 4.54 -2.97 1.59
N PRO A 41 5.24 -1.84 1.84
CA PRO A 41 5.03 -0.61 1.07
C PRO A 41 5.43 -0.77 -0.39
N VAL A 42 6.51 -1.52 -0.69
CA VAL A 42 6.97 -1.74 -2.07
C VAL A 42 5.97 -2.55 -2.87
N CYS A 43 5.44 -3.65 -2.30
CA CYS A 43 4.43 -4.47 -2.98
C CYS A 43 3.11 -3.72 -3.17
N TYR A 44 2.67 -2.94 -2.18
CA TYR A 44 1.43 -2.17 -2.27
C TYR A 44 1.50 -1.07 -3.32
N LEU A 45 2.55 -0.22 -3.26
CA LEU A 45 2.75 0.85 -4.24
C LEU A 45 2.98 0.30 -5.64
N GLY A 46 3.75 -0.79 -5.78
CA GLY A 46 3.97 -1.46 -7.05
C GLY A 46 2.68 -2.00 -7.67
N THR A 47 1.80 -2.58 -6.85
CA THR A 47 0.51 -3.12 -7.32
C THR A 47 -0.41 -2.00 -7.82
N ILE A 48 -0.53 -0.90 -7.07
CA ILE A 48 -1.31 0.26 -7.48
C ILE A 48 -0.74 0.88 -8.76
N PHE A 49 0.59 0.99 -8.85
CA PHE A 49 1.27 1.51 -10.04
C PHE A 49 0.91 0.69 -11.28
N ILE A 50 1.10 -0.64 -11.22
CA ILE A 50 0.88 -1.55 -12.34
C ILE A 50 -0.59 -1.54 -12.77
N LEU A 51 -1.52 -1.62 -11.83
CA LEU A 51 -2.96 -1.63 -12.16
C LEU A 51 -3.42 -0.30 -12.72
N SER A 52 -2.96 0.82 -12.15
CA SER A 52 -3.33 2.15 -12.64
C SER A 52 -2.73 2.45 -14.01
N PHE A 53 -1.54 1.92 -14.28
CA PHE A 53 -0.91 2.01 -15.60
C PHE A 53 -1.70 1.21 -16.65
N LEU A 54 -2.12 -0.01 -16.32
CA LEU A 54 -2.89 -0.86 -17.23
C LEU A 54 -4.30 -0.30 -17.50
N LEU A 55 -5.01 0.12 -16.45
CA LEU A 55 -6.39 0.63 -16.52
C LEU A 55 -6.46 2.06 -17.06
N GLY A 56 -5.40 2.85 -16.88
CA GLY A 56 -5.28 4.22 -17.41
C GLY A 56 -4.84 4.30 -18.87
N GLY A 57 -4.75 3.18 -19.58
CA GLY A 57 -4.37 3.15 -20.99
C GLY A 57 -2.87 3.40 -21.24
N PHE A 58 -2.00 2.85 -20.40
CA PHE A 58 -0.53 2.98 -20.49
C PHE A 58 0.01 4.41 -20.27
N ASN A 59 -0.78 5.27 -19.63
CA ASN A 59 -0.36 6.63 -19.30
C ASN A 59 0.44 6.65 -17.97
N PHE A 60 1.74 6.90 -18.08
CA PHE A 60 2.63 6.97 -16.92
C PHE A 60 2.28 8.12 -15.97
N GLU A 61 1.86 9.27 -16.52
CA GLU A 61 1.42 10.42 -15.72
C GLU A 61 0.18 10.10 -14.88
N PHE A 62 -0.74 9.30 -15.41
CA PHE A 62 -1.95 8.90 -14.68
C PHE A 62 -1.62 7.93 -13.54
N ALA A 63 -0.71 6.98 -13.76
CA ALA A 63 -0.25 6.06 -12.73
C ALA A 63 0.50 6.78 -11.60
N MET A 64 1.39 7.72 -11.93
CA MET A 64 2.04 8.58 -10.96
C MET A 64 1.03 9.45 -10.21
N PHE A 65 0.08 10.05 -10.92
CA PHE A 65 -0.98 10.84 -10.31
C PHE A 65 -1.76 10.01 -9.29
N GLN A 66 -2.08 8.76 -9.58
CA GLN A 66 -2.83 7.89 -8.66
C GLN A 66 -2.06 7.56 -7.37
N ILE A 67 -0.73 7.47 -7.42
CA ILE A 67 0.11 7.21 -6.25
C ILE A 67 0.30 8.48 -5.41
N LEU A 68 0.49 9.62 -6.08
CA LEU A 68 0.71 10.90 -5.43
C LEU A 68 -0.60 11.58 -4.98
N ALA A 69 -1.74 11.23 -5.59
CA ALA A 69 -3.04 11.79 -5.24
C ALA A 69 -3.71 10.98 -4.12
N GLY A 70 -4.13 11.68 -3.07
CA GLY A 70 -4.79 11.11 -1.88
C GLY A 70 -3.84 10.40 -0.92
N GLY A 71 -4.36 9.88 0.18
CA GLY A 71 -3.58 9.26 1.26
C GLY A 71 -2.90 7.91 0.96
N VAL A 72 -2.60 7.57 -0.30
CA VAL A 72 -2.02 6.25 -0.68
C VAL A 72 -0.61 6.06 -0.13
N MET A 73 0.27 7.07 -0.27
CA MET A 73 1.61 6.97 0.30
C MET A 73 1.58 6.95 1.83
N LEU A 74 0.68 7.73 2.44
CA LEU A 74 0.48 7.70 3.89
C LEU A 74 0.00 6.30 4.33
N GLY A 75 -0.99 5.74 3.64
CA GLY A 75 -1.50 4.40 3.87
C GLY A 75 -0.42 3.33 3.71
N ALA A 76 0.42 3.44 2.69
CA ALA A 76 1.49 2.48 2.41
C ALA A 76 2.54 2.40 3.53
N PHE A 77 2.96 3.55 4.08
CA PHE A 77 4.06 3.61 5.06
C PHE A 77 3.61 3.61 6.53
N PHE A 78 2.40 4.06 6.83
CA PHE A 78 1.95 4.26 8.21
C PHE A 78 0.75 3.40 8.61
N MET A 79 -0.14 3.03 7.68
CA MET A 79 -1.34 2.25 8.01
C MET A 79 -1.18 0.77 7.67
N LEU A 80 -0.66 0.47 6.47
CA LEU A 80 -0.47 -0.90 5.97
C LEU A 80 0.58 -1.68 6.76
N THR A 81 1.51 -0.99 7.41
CA THR A 81 2.62 -1.60 8.15
C THR A 81 2.34 -1.78 9.64
N ASP A 82 1.08 -1.73 10.07
CA ASP A 82 0.72 -2.01 11.45
C ASP A 82 0.92 -3.50 11.80
N TYR A 83 1.73 -3.75 12.83
CA TYR A 83 2.16 -5.09 13.25
C TYR A 83 1.05 -5.98 13.82
N THR A 84 0.00 -5.38 14.37
CA THR A 84 -1.06 -6.14 15.04
C THR A 84 -2.07 -6.72 14.06
N THR A 85 -2.18 -6.08 12.90
CA THR A 85 -3.19 -6.41 11.89
C THR A 85 -2.60 -7.03 10.63
N SER A 86 -1.28 -6.96 10.43
CA SER A 86 -0.58 -7.54 9.29
C SER A 86 -0.10 -8.97 9.52
N PRO A 87 -0.04 -9.83 8.48
CA PRO A 87 0.51 -11.18 8.62
C PRO A 87 2.03 -11.15 8.92
N MET A 88 2.47 -12.07 9.78
CA MET A 88 3.88 -12.12 10.24
C MET A 88 4.82 -12.80 9.23
N THR A 89 4.28 -13.59 8.29
CA THR A 89 5.07 -14.31 7.29
C THR A 89 5.42 -13.44 6.09
N LYS A 90 6.66 -13.54 5.57
CA LYS A 90 7.09 -12.77 4.37
C LYS A 90 6.21 -13.01 3.14
N LYS A 91 5.74 -14.25 2.94
CA LYS A 91 4.83 -14.59 1.85
C LYS A 91 3.43 -14.00 2.08
N GLY A 92 2.94 -14.02 3.33
CA GLY A 92 1.65 -13.46 3.70
C GLY A 92 1.64 -11.94 3.52
N GLN A 93 2.75 -11.27 3.88
CA GLN A 93 2.95 -9.84 3.67
C GLN A 93 2.79 -9.43 2.20
N ILE A 94 3.40 -10.18 1.28
CA ILE A 94 3.28 -9.92 -0.16
C ILE A 94 1.83 -10.07 -0.62
N ILE A 95 1.17 -11.17 -0.26
CA ILE A 95 -0.22 -11.43 -0.66
C ILE A 95 -1.16 -10.36 -0.11
N TYR A 96 -0.98 -10.00 1.16
CA TYR A 96 -1.75 -8.95 1.83
C TYR A 96 -1.58 -7.59 1.15
N ALA A 97 -0.33 -7.18 0.87
CA ALA A 97 -0.05 -5.90 0.22
C ALA A 97 -0.62 -5.85 -1.21
N ILE A 98 -0.55 -6.95 -1.96
CA ILE A 98 -1.16 -7.05 -3.29
C ILE A 98 -2.68 -6.97 -3.18
N LEU A 99 -3.30 -7.71 -2.26
CA LEU A 99 -4.75 -7.70 -2.06
C LEU A 99 -5.27 -6.30 -1.74
N ALA A 100 -4.63 -5.61 -0.78
CA ALA A 100 -4.96 -4.24 -0.43
C ALA A 100 -4.79 -3.30 -1.64
N GLY A 101 -3.69 -3.43 -2.41
CA GLY A 101 -3.42 -2.59 -3.57
C GLY A 101 -4.41 -2.77 -4.73
N VAL A 102 -4.86 -4.01 -4.96
CA VAL A 102 -5.92 -4.33 -5.94
C VAL A 102 -7.24 -3.67 -5.51
N ILE A 103 -7.66 -3.89 -4.27
CA ILE A 103 -8.92 -3.34 -3.75
C ILE A 103 -8.89 -1.80 -3.79
N ALA A 104 -7.77 -1.19 -3.38
CA ALA A 104 -7.56 0.25 -3.44
C ALA A 104 -7.77 0.80 -4.86
N THR A 105 -7.17 0.15 -5.86
CA THR A 105 -7.23 0.61 -7.24
C THR A 105 -8.64 0.49 -7.81
N VAL A 106 -9.35 -0.61 -7.52
CA VAL A 106 -10.74 -0.81 -7.93
C VAL A 106 -11.65 0.26 -7.32
N ILE A 107 -11.54 0.50 -6.01
CA ILE A 107 -12.36 1.51 -5.32
C ILE A 107 -12.09 2.91 -5.86
N ARG A 108 -10.84 3.24 -6.17
CA ARG A 108 -10.50 4.58 -6.65
C ARG A 108 -10.95 4.83 -8.09
N LEU A 109 -10.86 3.82 -8.97
CA LEU A 109 -11.26 3.97 -10.37
C LEU A 109 -12.78 3.89 -10.56
N TYR A 110 -13.46 3.00 -9.84
CA TYR A 110 -14.90 2.76 -10.01
C TYR A 110 -15.77 3.40 -8.93
N GLY A 111 -15.23 3.61 -7.72
CA GLY A 111 -15.97 4.14 -6.58
C GLY A 111 -15.94 5.67 -6.46
N GLY A 112 -15.02 6.37 -7.13
CA GLY A 112 -14.95 7.84 -7.12
C GLY A 112 -14.55 8.47 -5.78
N TYR A 113 -14.11 7.66 -4.79
CA TYR A 113 -13.66 8.13 -3.48
C TYR A 113 -12.12 8.20 -3.41
N PRO A 114 -11.53 9.40 -3.24
CA PRO A 114 -10.08 9.56 -3.07
C PRO A 114 -9.52 8.80 -1.85
N GLU A 115 -10.35 8.64 -0.82
CA GLU A 115 -10.13 7.93 0.45
C GLU A 115 -10.15 6.39 0.34
N GLY A 116 -10.27 5.83 -0.87
CA GLY A 116 -10.37 4.38 -1.09
C GLY A 116 -9.21 3.54 -0.51
N CYS A 117 -8.09 4.18 -0.16
CA CYS A 117 -6.95 3.56 0.49
C CYS A 117 -7.32 2.99 1.88
N SER A 118 -7.93 3.79 2.76
CA SER A 118 -8.25 3.37 4.14
C SER A 118 -9.21 2.17 4.15
N TYR A 119 -10.24 2.19 3.30
CA TYR A 119 -11.19 1.08 3.18
C TYR A 119 -10.55 -0.20 2.66
N SER A 120 -9.61 -0.08 1.70
CA SER A 120 -8.89 -1.24 1.18
C SER A 120 -8.02 -1.92 2.24
N ILE A 121 -7.36 -1.14 3.10
CA ILE A 121 -6.52 -1.65 4.18
C ILE A 121 -7.37 -2.34 5.24
N LEU A 122 -8.52 -1.76 5.61
CA LEU A 122 -9.45 -2.39 6.54
C LEU A 122 -9.96 -3.73 6.03
N LEU A 123 -10.34 -3.83 4.75
CA LEU A 123 -10.74 -5.10 4.14
C LEU A 123 -9.60 -6.11 4.10
N ALA A 124 -8.38 -5.68 3.79
CA ALA A 124 -7.21 -6.54 3.83
C ALA A 124 -6.92 -7.06 5.26
N ASN A 125 -7.11 -6.22 6.29
CA ASN A 125 -6.95 -6.60 7.70
C ASN A 125 -7.93 -7.72 8.08
N VAL A 126 -9.20 -7.62 7.65
CA VAL A 126 -10.19 -8.69 7.86
C VAL A 126 -9.80 -9.98 7.13
N ALA A 127 -9.15 -9.89 5.98
CA ALA A 127 -8.65 -11.03 5.23
C ALA A 127 -7.35 -11.63 5.79
N THR A 128 -6.65 -10.93 6.69
CA THR A 128 -5.36 -11.36 7.25
C THR A 128 -5.39 -12.72 7.95
N PRO A 129 -6.34 -13.03 8.87
CA PRO A 129 -6.41 -14.36 9.48
C PRO A 129 -6.65 -15.48 8.45
N LEU A 130 -7.31 -15.17 7.34
CA LEU A 130 -7.50 -16.12 6.24
C LEU A 130 -6.18 -16.36 5.52
N ILE A 131 -5.44 -15.29 5.19
CA ILE A 131 -4.12 -15.36 4.55
C ILE A 131 -3.16 -16.15 5.44
N ASP A 132 -3.14 -15.89 6.75
CA ASP A 132 -2.22 -16.56 7.68
C ASP A 132 -2.54 -18.06 7.81
N LYS A 133 -3.83 -18.43 7.77
CA LYS A 133 -4.24 -19.85 7.76
C LYS A 133 -3.74 -20.61 6.52
N TYR A 134 -3.75 -19.97 5.34
CA TYR A 134 -3.31 -20.61 4.09
C TYR A 134 -1.79 -20.54 3.87
N VAL A 135 -1.14 -19.51 4.41
CA VAL A 135 0.30 -19.26 4.23
C VAL A 135 1.12 -19.82 5.39
N ASN A 136 0.45 -20.38 6.41
CA ASN A 136 1.11 -20.89 7.60
C ASN A 136 2.26 -21.84 7.24
N ASN A 137 3.42 -21.54 7.81
CA ASN A 137 4.62 -22.32 7.59
C ASN A 137 4.37 -23.73 8.16
N ARG A 138 4.87 -24.77 7.47
CA ARG A 138 4.81 -26.17 7.95
C ARG A 138 4.98 -26.21 9.46
N VAL A 139 4.02 -26.83 10.14
CA VAL A 139 4.04 -27.00 11.59
C VAL A 139 5.42 -27.53 11.97
N PHE A 140 6.16 -26.79 12.79
CA PHE A 140 7.46 -27.22 13.28
C PHE A 140 7.22 -28.52 14.07
N GLY A 141 7.51 -29.68 13.45
CA GLY A 141 7.19 -31.00 14.01
C GLY A 141 6.76 -32.08 13.02
N GLU A 142 6.50 -31.79 11.74
CA GLU A 142 6.30 -32.88 10.76
C GLU A 142 7.63 -33.62 10.49
N VAL A 143 7.74 -34.84 11.01
CA VAL A 143 8.78 -35.80 10.65
C VAL A 143 8.72 -35.98 9.14
N ALA A 144 9.81 -35.66 8.45
CA ALA A 144 9.96 -35.96 7.04
C ALA A 144 9.70 -37.44 6.82
N LYS A 145 8.62 -37.76 6.10
CA LYS A 145 8.27 -39.12 5.72
C LYS A 145 9.19 -39.61 4.62
#